data_AF-A0A1C6MGJ7-F1
#
_entry.id   AF-A0A1C6MGJ7-F1
#
_cell.length_a   1.000
_cell.length_b   1.000
_cell.length_c   1.000
_cell.angle_alpha   90.00
_cell.angle_beta   90.00
_cell.angle_gamma   90.00
#
_symmetry.space_group_name_H-M   'P 1'
#
loop_
_entity.id
_entity.type
_entity.pdbx_description
1 polymer ?
#
loop_
_entity_poly.entity_id
_entity_poly.type
_entity_poly.pdbx_seq_one_letter_code
_entity_poly.pdbx_strand_id
1 'polypeptide(L)'
;MKKLAALAVLPLIACSKFHGETWTATKDMPAFEQANDDLRNPVFTIKQGEACTPLDESVQKVYAYTKVRCSNKEGWVVDDAFQK
;
A
#
# COMPACT_ATOMS: atom_id res chain seq x y z
N MET A 1 -29.80 -34.23 -27.84
CA MET A 1 -28.56 -33.43 -27.90
C MET A 1 -28.66 -32.30 -26.87
N LYS A 2 -27.94 -32.40 -25.75
CA LYS A 2 -28.04 -31.45 -24.62
C LYS A 2 -26.84 -30.51 -24.71
N LYS A 3 -27.07 -29.26 -25.16
CA LYS A 3 -26.02 -28.25 -25.29
C LYS A 3 -25.88 -27.44 -23.99
N LEU A 4 -24.62 -27.35 -23.56
CA LEU A 4 -23.92 -26.19 -22.98
C LEU A 4 -24.35 -25.63 -21.63
N ALA A 5 -23.38 -25.57 -20.71
CA ALA A 5 -22.84 -24.30 -20.24
C ALA A 5 -21.44 -24.54 -19.65
N ALA A 6 -20.38 -24.24 -20.41
CA ALA A 6 -19.04 -24.15 -19.86
C ALA A 6 -18.92 -22.78 -19.16
N LEU A 7 -18.95 -22.79 -17.83
CA LEU A 7 -18.77 -21.61 -17.01
C LEU A 7 -17.30 -21.19 -17.11
N ALA A 8 -17.00 -20.18 -17.92
CA ALA A 8 -15.66 -19.62 -18.03
C ALA A 8 -15.35 -18.85 -16.74
N VAL A 9 -14.53 -19.42 -15.87
CA VAL A 9 -13.96 -18.75 -14.70
C VAL A 9 -12.88 -17.80 -15.22
N LEU A 10 -13.22 -16.53 -15.38
CA LEU A 10 -12.27 -15.47 -15.69
C LEU A 10 -11.46 -15.19 -14.42
N PRO A 11 -10.13 -15.39 -14.39
CA PRO A 11 -9.32 -14.92 -13.27
C PRO A 11 -9.40 -13.40 -13.26
N LEU A 12 -9.97 -12.84 -12.18
CA LEU A 12 -9.90 -11.42 -11.89
C LEU A 12 -8.44 -11.09 -11.55
N ILE A 13 -7.64 -10.80 -12.57
CA ILE A 13 -6.34 -10.17 -12.36
C ILE A 13 -6.67 -8.76 -11.87
N ALA A 14 -6.76 -8.58 -10.56
CA ALA A 14 -6.88 -7.25 -9.98
C ALA A 14 -5.67 -6.44 -10.46
N CYS A 15 -5.91 -5.35 -11.17
CA CYS A 15 -4.87 -4.42 -11.60
C CYS A 15 -4.29 -3.75 -10.35
N SER A 16 -3.37 -4.44 -9.67
CA SER A 16 -2.51 -3.84 -8.66
C SER A 16 -1.64 -2.80 -9.36
N LYS A 17 -1.67 -1.54 -8.91
CA LYS A 17 -0.80 -0.48 -9.43
C LYS A 17 0.68 -0.81 -9.22
N PHE A 18 0.99 -1.57 -8.17
CA PHE A 18 2.34 -1.91 -7.77
C PHE A 18 2.66 -3.37 -8.12
N HIS A 19 3.78 -3.60 -8.80
CA HIS A 19 4.18 -4.91 -9.29
C HIS A 19 5.55 -5.32 -8.73
N GLY A 20 5.56 -5.90 -7.53
CA GLY A 20 6.79 -6.45 -6.94
C GLY A 20 7.85 -5.41 -6.56
N GLU A 21 7.46 -4.14 -6.46
CA GLU A 21 8.35 -3.04 -6.07
C GLU A 21 8.81 -3.21 -4.61
N THR A 22 10.04 -2.77 -4.35
CA THR A 22 10.58 -2.66 -3.00
C THR A 22 11.19 -1.29 -2.85
N TRP A 23 10.67 -0.53 -1.91
CA TRP A 23 11.05 0.83 -1.63
C TRP A 23 11.86 0.89 -0.34
N THR A 24 12.89 1.73 -0.29
CA THR A 24 13.72 1.90 0.92
C THR A 24 13.47 3.27 1.55
N ALA A 25 13.06 3.30 2.81
CA ALA A 25 12.79 4.55 3.53
C ALA A 25 14.06 5.41 3.64
N THR A 26 13.98 6.70 3.26
CA THR A 26 15.14 7.61 3.30
C THR A 26 15.23 8.39 4.61
N LYS A 27 14.15 8.39 5.41
CA LYS A 27 14.07 8.96 6.76
C LYS A 27 13.04 8.20 7.59
N ASP A 28 13.08 8.41 8.91
CA ASP A 28 12.02 7.94 9.80
C ASP A 28 10.68 8.62 9.45
N MET A 29 9.61 7.84 9.35
CA MET A 29 8.27 8.37 9.02
C MET A 29 7.16 7.63 9.76
N PRO A 30 6.09 8.34 10.17
CA PRO A 30 4.93 7.73 10.81
C PRO A 30 4.07 6.98 9.79
N ALA A 31 3.54 5.84 10.19
CA ALA A 31 2.51 5.12 9.47
C ALA A 31 1.21 5.10 10.27
N PHE A 32 0.07 5.24 9.58
CA PHE A 32 -1.26 5.39 10.15
C PHE A 32 -2.18 4.22 9.77
N GLU A 33 -3.24 4.00 10.53
CA GLU A 33 -4.18 2.90 10.27
C GLU A 33 -5.01 3.17 9.00
N GLN A 34 -5.37 4.45 8.77
CA GLN A 34 -6.21 4.88 7.66
C GLN A 34 -5.63 6.07 6.89
N ALA A 35 -5.88 6.11 5.58
CA ALA A 35 -5.67 7.30 4.76
C ALA A 35 -6.73 8.35 5.12
N ASN A 36 -6.45 9.18 6.12
CA ASN A 36 -7.21 10.36 6.62
C ASN A 36 -7.13 10.52 8.15
N ASP A 37 -6.43 9.60 8.83
CA ASP A 37 -6.25 9.59 10.28
C ASP A 37 -5.68 10.91 10.82
N ASP A 38 -5.86 11.11 12.12
CA ASP A 38 -5.17 12.16 12.85
C ASP A 38 -3.66 11.88 12.83
N LEU A 39 -2.90 12.76 12.18
CA LEU A 39 -1.46 12.64 12.01
C LEU A 39 -0.66 12.63 13.33
N ARG A 40 -1.32 12.85 14.47
CA ARG A 40 -0.73 12.79 15.81
C ARG A 40 -0.65 11.39 16.40
N ASN A 41 -1.36 10.40 15.83
CA ASN A 41 -1.48 9.05 16.40
C ASN A 41 -1.02 7.96 15.42
N PRO A 42 0.29 7.82 15.19
CA PRO A 42 0.81 6.75 14.34
C PRO A 42 0.64 5.36 15.00
N VAL A 43 0.38 4.35 14.18
CA VAL A 43 0.35 2.94 14.61
C VAL A 43 1.75 2.32 14.69
N PHE A 44 2.70 2.84 13.89
CA PHE A 44 4.13 2.57 14.03
C PHE A 44 4.97 3.61 13.29
N THR A 45 6.28 3.52 13.46
CA THR A 45 7.27 4.31 12.73
C THR A 45 8.06 3.39 11.81
N ILE A 46 8.12 3.74 10.53
CA ILE A 46 9.03 3.12 9.56
C ILE A 46 10.40 3.75 9.78
N LYS A 47 11.44 2.93 9.91
CA LYS A 47 12.80 3.42 10.15
C LYS A 47 13.53 3.72 8.86
N GLN A 48 14.40 4.73 8.89
CA GLN A 48 15.34 4.98 7.79
C GLN A 48 16.09 3.69 7.44
N GLY A 49 16.17 3.38 6.14
CA GLY A 49 16.79 2.17 5.61
C GLY A 49 15.88 0.94 5.60
N GLU A 50 14.67 1.02 6.17
CA GLU A 50 13.72 -0.09 6.15
C GLU A 50 13.14 -0.29 4.74
N ALA A 51 13.06 -1.56 4.32
CA ALA A 51 12.48 -1.95 3.05
C ALA A 51 10.98 -2.19 3.19
N CYS A 52 10.20 -1.62 2.28
CA CYS A 52 8.76 -1.67 2.27
C CYS A 52 8.23 -2.00 0.88
N THR A 53 7.13 -2.73 0.80
CA THR A 53 6.41 -2.97 -0.46
C THR A 53 5.19 -2.05 -0.52
N PRO A 54 5.04 -1.22 -1.56
CA PRO A 54 3.82 -0.44 -1.77
C PRO A 54 2.64 -1.37 -2.11
N LEU A 55 1.47 -1.06 -1.57
CA LEU A 55 0.26 -1.88 -1.70
C LEU A 55 -0.88 -1.13 -2.37
N ASP A 56 -1.08 0.15 -2.03
CA ASP A 56 -2.20 0.95 -2.52
C ASP A 56 -1.92 2.45 -2.40
N GLU A 57 -2.69 3.28 -3.12
CA GLU A 57 -2.65 4.74 -3.00
C GLU A 57 -4.04 5.31 -2.75
N SER A 58 -4.12 6.37 -1.94
CA SER A 58 -5.38 7.06 -1.69
C SER A 58 -5.13 8.55 -1.53
N VAL A 59 -5.89 9.38 -2.26
CA VAL A 59 -5.88 10.83 -2.06
C VAL A 59 -7.05 11.20 -1.16
N GLN A 60 -6.75 11.73 0.02
CA GLN A 60 -7.74 12.01 1.07
C GLN A 60 -7.51 13.41 1.62
N LYS A 61 -8.58 14.21 1.63
CA LYS A 61 -8.51 15.66 1.90
C LYS A 61 -7.51 16.34 0.94
N VAL A 62 -6.36 16.77 1.44
CA VAL A 62 -5.30 17.45 0.68
C VAL A 62 -4.00 16.63 0.60
N TYR A 63 -4.03 15.38 1.06
CA TYR A 63 -2.86 14.52 1.17
C TYR A 63 -2.98 13.30 0.25
N ALA A 64 -1.87 12.93 -0.38
CA ALA A 64 -1.71 11.64 -1.03
C ALA A 64 -1.11 10.67 0.00
N TYR A 65 -1.75 9.52 0.16
CA TYR A 65 -1.29 8.46 1.03
C TYR A 65 -0.87 7.26 0.20
N THR A 66 0.18 6.59 0.63
CA THR A 66 0.54 5.26 0.12
C THR A 66 0.43 4.26 1.25
N LYS A 67 -0.31 3.17 1.03
CA LYS A 67 -0.29 2.03 1.92
C LYS A 67 0.95 1.20 1.62
N VAL A 68 1.74 0.91 2.64
CA VAL A 68 2.96 0.12 2.52
C VAL A 68 2.95 -1.06 3.49
N ARG A 69 3.64 -2.14 3.14
CA ARG A 69 4.01 -3.23 4.04
C ARG A 69 5.50 -3.18 4.32
N CYS A 70 5.88 -2.94 5.57
CA CYS A 70 7.27 -2.97 6.01
C CYS A 70 7.43 -4.11 7.01
N SER A 71 8.33 -5.05 6.73
CA SER A 71 8.43 -6.31 7.48
C SER A 71 7.08 -7.06 7.54
N ASN A 72 6.42 -7.09 8.70
CA ASN A 72 5.11 -7.72 8.93
C ASN A 72 3.99 -6.73 9.31
N LYS A 73 4.22 -5.42 9.14
CA LYS A 73 3.26 -4.36 9.48
C LYS A 73 2.79 -3.64 8.23
N GLU A 74 1.55 -3.17 8.25
CA GLU A 74 0.98 -2.35 7.19
C GLU A 74 0.49 -1.02 7.75
N GLY A 75 0.67 0.05 6.97
CA GLY A 75 0.12 1.34 7.32
C GLY A 75 0.19 2.34 6.16
N TRP A 76 -0.51 3.45 6.34
CA TRP A 76 -0.57 4.55 5.38
C TRP A 76 0.44 5.63 5.73
N VAL A 77 1.18 6.14 4.74
CA VAL A 77 2.13 7.25 4.91
C VAL A 77 1.71 8.45 4.06
N VAL A 78 1.89 9.67 4.58
CA VAL A 78 1.54 10.94 3.91
C VAL A 78 2.69 11.52 3.07
N ASP A 79 3.92 11.16 3.43
CA ASP A 79 5.15 11.63 2.83
C ASP A 79 5.92 10.38 2.43
N ASP A 80 5.90 10.05 1.14
CA ASP A 80 6.45 8.82 0.59
C ASP A 80 7.96 8.94 0.37
N ALA A 81 8.67 9.38 1.42
CA ALA A 81 10.12 9.56 1.47
C ALA A 81 10.85 8.22 1.37
N PHE A 82 10.78 7.65 0.18
CA PHE A 82 11.29 6.38 -0.23
C PHE A 82 12.20 6.57 -1.44
N GLN A 83 13.26 5.78 -1.48
CA GLN A 83 13.94 5.44 -2.70
C GLN A 83 13.15 4.30 -3.36
N LYS A 84 12.54 4.59 -4.51
CA LYS A 84 11.69 3.66 -5.29
C LYS A 84 12.51 2.84 -6.27
#